data_AF-A0A951XE97-F1
#
_entry.id   AF-A0A951XE97-F1
#
_cell.length_a   1.000
_cell.length_b   1.000
_cell.length_c   1.000
_cell.angle_alpha   90.00
_cell.angle_beta   90.00
_cell.angle_gamma   90.00
#
_symmetry.space_group_name_H-M   'P 1'
#
loop_
_entity.id
_entity.type
_entity.pdbx_description
1 polymer ?
#
loop_
_entity_poly.entity_id
_entity_poly.type
_entity_poly.pdbx_seq_one_letter_code
_entity_poly.pdbx_strand_id
1 'polypeptide(L)'
;MTDSAIVEKLKTRFGGSEITEQKTSDEFPTIWVSKDKLIDVISFLKTEVSKPYRMLYDLTAIDERTRAKRVEIPKGDFTVVYHLLSFERNDDIRIKVPLKGEYPSLPTITKVWSNADWYEREVYDMFGIKFDGHPHLKRILMPLTWEGHPLRKEHPARATEMGPFQLPKEKEERENQALHFNPEEWGMKRESEDSDFMFLNIGPQHPGTHGVLRLVLQLDGEEILNVVPDIGFHHRGAEKMGERQSWHTYIPYTDRIDYLAGVMNNLAYLLAVEKLAGIKIPERAQVIRIMLCELFRLSSHLVWYGTFAQDIGQLSPVFYMFSDREKVFEII
;
A
#
# COMPACT_ATOMS: atom_id res chain seq x y z
N MET A 1 6.21 -16.55 -24.08
CA MET A 1 5.89 -15.63 -25.20
C MET A 1 6.05 -14.24 -24.63
N THR A 2 7.11 -13.59 -25.07
CA THR A 2 7.89 -12.62 -24.31
C THR A 2 7.22 -11.26 -24.18
N ASP A 3 7.20 -10.74 -22.95
CA ASP A 3 7.21 -9.36 -22.45
C ASP A 3 7.39 -8.24 -23.50
N SER A 4 8.28 -8.43 -24.47
CA SER A 4 8.48 -7.56 -25.63
C SER A 4 7.19 -7.31 -26.44
N ALA A 5 6.26 -8.27 -26.53
CA ALA A 5 5.08 -8.14 -27.37
C ALA A 5 4.08 -7.09 -26.90
N ILE A 6 3.96 -6.83 -25.58
CA ILE A 6 3.04 -5.79 -25.08
C ILE A 6 3.65 -4.40 -25.25
N VAL A 7 4.95 -4.26 -24.98
CA VAL A 7 5.67 -3.00 -25.12
C VAL A 7 5.68 -2.54 -26.58
N GLU A 8 5.91 -3.45 -27.53
CA GLU A 8 5.86 -3.13 -28.96
C GLU A 8 4.45 -2.74 -29.44
N LYS A 9 3.40 -3.37 -28.89
CA LYS A 9 2.00 -2.95 -29.16
C LYS A 9 1.75 -1.52 -28.67
N LEU A 10 2.24 -1.18 -27.48
CA LEU A 10 2.13 0.16 -26.92
C LEU A 10 2.89 1.19 -27.78
N LYS A 11 4.15 0.92 -28.14
CA LYS A 11 4.94 1.78 -29.04
C LYS A 11 4.26 1.99 -30.40
N THR A 12 3.65 0.93 -30.96
CA THR A 12 2.92 1.00 -32.23
C THR A 12 1.65 1.84 -32.11
N ARG A 13 0.91 1.71 -31.01
CA ARG A 13 -0.38 2.40 -30.79
C ARG A 13 -0.21 3.88 -30.47
N PHE A 14 0.77 4.23 -29.65
CA PHE A 14 0.93 5.57 -29.07
C PHE A 14 2.13 6.35 -29.62
N GLY A 15 2.91 5.75 -30.53
CA GLY A 15 4.10 6.35 -31.10
C GLY A 15 5.35 6.05 -30.26
N GLY A 16 6.32 5.37 -30.87
CA GLY A 16 7.51 4.87 -30.17
C GLY A 16 8.40 5.94 -29.53
N SER A 17 8.29 7.21 -29.92
CA SER A 17 9.02 8.33 -29.30
C SER A 17 8.43 8.80 -27.97
N GLU A 18 7.15 8.50 -27.71
CA GLU A 18 6.46 8.92 -26.48
C GLU A 18 6.50 7.87 -25.38
N ILE A 19 6.88 6.62 -25.72
CA ILE A 19 7.02 5.50 -24.79
C ILE A 19 8.47 5.07 -24.73
N THR A 20 9.12 5.37 -23.61
CA THR A 20 10.51 4.97 -23.37
C THR A 20 10.55 3.77 -22.44
N GLU A 21 11.16 2.69 -22.88
CA GLU A 21 11.35 1.49 -22.07
C GLU A 21 12.52 1.67 -21.10
N GLN A 22 12.34 1.25 -19.84
CA GLN A 22 13.37 1.22 -18.81
C GLN A 22 13.77 -0.23 -18.55
N LYS A 23 15.07 -0.53 -18.65
CA LYS A 23 15.60 -1.83 -18.21
C LYS A 23 15.62 -1.90 -16.68
N THR A 24 15.11 -2.99 -16.13
CA THR A 24 15.04 -3.22 -14.69
C THR A 24 15.59 -4.61 -14.36
N SER A 25 16.19 -4.76 -13.18
CA SER A 25 16.79 -6.03 -12.75
C SER A 25 15.74 -7.11 -12.47
N ASP A 26 14.49 -6.74 -12.21
CA ASP A 26 13.40 -7.68 -12.01
C ASP A 26 12.83 -8.23 -13.33
N GLU A 27 13.24 -7.67 -14.48
CA GLU A 27 12.82 -8.01 -15.84
C GLU A 27 11.37 -7.67 -16.18
N PHE A 28 10.61 -7.08 -15.25
CA PHE A 28 9.24 -6.64 -15.54
C PHE A 28 9.24 -5.51 -16.59
N PRO A 29 8.43 -5.63 -17.67
CA PRO A 29 8.17 -4.55 -18.63
C PRO A 29 7.91 -3.23 -17.91
N THR A 30 8.82 -2.27 -18.07
CA THR A 30 8.72 -0.98 -17.40
C THR A 30 8.82 0.12 -18.43
N ILE A 31 7.80 0.95 -18.54
CA ILE A 31 7.72 2.01 -19.53
C ILE A 31 7.49 3.37 -18.88
N TRP A 32 8.07 4.40 -19.48
CA TRP A 32 7.84 5.79 -19.18
C TRP A 32 6.80 6.35 -20.14
N VAL A 33 5.82 7.05 -19.58
CA VAL A 33 4.72 7.68 -20.32
C VAL A 33 4.55 9.11 -19.82
N SER A 34 4.19 10.03 -20.72
CA SER A 34 3.86 11.41 -20.34
C SER A 34 2.53 11.47 -19.58
N LYS A 35 2.34 12.51 -18.75
CA LYS A 35 1.07 12.75 -18.05
C LYS A 35 -0.13 12.74 -19.01
N ASP A 36 0.04 13.33 -20.20
CA ASP A 36 -1.05 13.50 -21.17
C ASP A 36 -1.51 12.18 -21.81
N LYS A 37 -0.65 11.16 -21.83
CA LYS A 37 -0.95 9.84 -22.41
C LYS A 37 -1.36 8.79 -21.38
N LEU A 38 -1.28 9.13 -20.09
CA LEU A 38 -1.52 8.18 -19.01
C LEU A 38 -2.87 7.46 -19.15
N ILE A 39 -3.97 8.22 -19.28
CA ILE A 39 -5.32 7.66 -19.33
C ILE A 39 -5.52 6.78 -20.56
N ASP A 40 -5.00 7.20 -21.71
CA ASP A 40 -5.11 6.43 -22.95
C ASP A 40 -4.38 5.09 -22.84
N VAL A 41 -3.13 5.09 -22.33
CA VAL A 41 -2.32 3.89 -22.15
C VAL A 41 -2.96 2.93 -21.16
N ILE A 42 -3.42 3.46 -20.02
CA ILE A 42 -4.06 2.67 -18.98
C ILE A 42 -5.37 2.04 -19.47
N SER A 43 -6.21 2.83 -20.16
CA SER A 43 -7.49 2.34 -20.70
C SER A 43 -7.27 1.26 -21.75
N PHE A 44 -6.26 1.44 -22.61
CA PHE A 44 -5.86 0.45 -23.60
C PHE A 44 -5.43 -0.88 -22.95
N LEU A 45 -4.60 -0.83 -21.89
CA LEU A 45 -4.13 -2.02 -21.17
C LEU A 45 -5.25 -2.74 -20.41
N LYS A 46 -6.26 -2.00 -19.96
CA LYS A 46 -7.43 -2.56 -19.26
C LYS A 46 -8.46 -3.18 -20.22
N THR A 47 -8.63 -2.65 -21.42
CA THR A 47 -9.81 -2.97 -22.26
C THR A 47 -9.51 -3.43 -23.68
N GLU A 48 -8.45 -2.93 -24.32
CA GLU A 48 -8.22 -3.14 -25.76
C GLU A 48 -7.21 -4.26 -26.05
N VAL A 49 -6.32 -4.59 -25.11
CA VAL A 49 -5.32 -5.64 -25.32
C VAL A 49 -5.91 -7.04 -25.16
N SER A 50 -5.50 -7.97 -26.02
CA SER A 50 -5.80 -9.41 -25.85
C SER A 50 -5.35 -9.87 -24.46
N LYS A 51 -6.20 -10.44 -23.61
CA LYS A 51 -5.87 -10.77 -22.21
C LYS A 51 -5.48 -9.51 -21.40
N PRO A 52 -6.45 -8.72 -20.91
CA PRO A 52 -6.19 -7.42 -20.29
C PRO A 52 -5.48 -7.48 -18.94
N TYR A 53 -4.89 -6.36 -18.53
CA TYR A 53 -4.35 -6.15 -17.18
C TYR A 53 -5.51 -5.76 -16.25
N ARG A 54 -6.13 -6.76 -15.63
CA ARG A 54 -7.36 -6.57 -14.87
C ARG A 54 -7.13 -6.03 -13.47
N MET A 55 -5.94 -6.18 -12.90
CA MET A 55 -5.62 -5.77 -11.54
C MET A 55 -4.61 -4.62 -11.57
N LEU A 56 -4.95 -3.51 -10.92
CA LEU A 56 -3.96 -2.57 -10.41
C LEU A 56 -3.38 -3.22 -9.16
N TYR A 57 -2.16 -3.73 -9.27
CA TYR A 57 -1.48 -4.45 -8.20
C TYR A 57 -0.94 -3.49 -7.14
N ASP A 58 -0.37 -2.37 -7.59
CA ASP A 58 0.16 -1.33 -6.73
C ASP A 58 0.18 0.03 -7.46
N LEU A 59 0.10 1.11 -6.70
CA LEU A 59 0.29 2.48 -7.19
C LEU A 59 1.01 3.27 -6.09
N THR A 60 2.25 3.67 -6.40
CA THR A 60 3.13 4.39 -5.47
C THR A 60 3.81 5.55 -6.17
N ALA A 61 4.56 6.35 -5.42
CA ALA A 61 5.38 7.42 -5.97
C ALA A 61 6.81 7.39 -5.44
N ILE A 62 7.68 8.08 -6.15
CA ILE A 62 9.08 8.27 -5.80
C ILE A 62 9.34 9.76 -5.82
N ASP A 63 9.88 10.29 -4.72
CA ASP A 63 10.43 11.65 -4.69
C ASP A 63 11.86 11.62 -5.24
N GLU A 64 12.01 12.17 -6.44
CA GLU A 64 13.24 12.14 -7.25
C GLU A 64 14.14 13.36 -7.00
N ARG A 65 13.69 14.35 -6.19
CA ARG A 65 14.36 15.66 -6.03
C ARG A 65 15.80 15.55 -5.53
N THR A 66 16.10 14.57 -4.68
CA THR A 66 17.45 14.35 -4.13
C THR A 66 18.21 13.21 -4.83
N ARG A 67 17.72 12.70 -5.96
CA ARG A 67 18.34 11.56 -6.64
C ARG A 67 19.66 11.95 -7.30
N ALA A 68 20.76 11.44 -6.76
CA ALA A 68 22.10 11.73 -7.25
C ALA A 68 22.42 11.13 -8.64
N LYS A 69 21.94 9.91 -8.94
CA LYS A 69 22.18 9.22 -10.22
C LYS A 69 20.88 9.07 -11.00
N ARG A 70 20.79 9.76 -12.14
CA ARG A 70 19.68 9.69 -13.10
C ARG A 70 20.19 9.08 -14.40
N VAL A 71 20.28 7.76 -14.44
CA VAL A 71 20.60 7.01 -15.67
C VAL A 71 19.28 6.53 -16.26
N GLU A 72 19.01 6.87 -17.52
CA GLU A 72 17.81 6.41 -18.27
C GLU A 72 16.46 6.75 -17.60
N ILE A 73 16.43 7.82 -16.80
CA ILE A 73 15.22 8.30 -16.11
C ILE A 73 14.89 9.70 -16.61
N PRO A 74 13.64 9.95 -17.09
CA PRO A 74 13.21 11.28 -17.49
C PRO A 74 13.38 12.33 -16.39
N LYS A 75 13.57 13.58 -16.77
CA LYS A 75 13.66 14.69 -15.81
C LYS A 75 12.29 14.96 -15.16
N GLY A 76 12.15 14.62 -13.89
CA GLY A 76 11.04 15.00 -13.01
C GLY A 76 11.47 15.20 -11.55
N ASP A 77 10.63 15.87 -10.77
CA ASP A 77 10.73 16.02 -9.32
C ASP A 77 10.10 14.82 -8.60
N PHE A 78 9.05 14.25 -9.18
CA PHE A 78 8.41 13.02 -8.70
C PHE A 78 8.21 12.03 -9.85
N THR A 79 8.12 10.75 -9.51
CA THR A 79 7.70 9.68 -10.42
C THR A 79 6.51 8.97 -9.80
N VAL A 80 5.38 8.87 -10.50
CA VAL A 80 4.27 7.98 -10.10
C VAL A 80 4.43 6.66 -10.84
N VAL A 81 4.29 5.55 -10.12
CA VAL A 81 4.50 4.19 -10.61
C VAL A 81 3.20 3.41 -10.46
N TYR A 82 2.66 2.93 -11.58
CA TYR A 82 1.51 2.03 -11.62
C TYR A 82 2.02 0.62 -11.94
N HIS A 83 1.73 -0.35 -11.09
CA HIS A 83 2.03 -1.76 -11.33
C HIS A 83 0.72 -2.48 -11.66
N LEU A 84 0.64 -3.01 -12.88
CA LEU A 84 -0.54 -3.73 -13.36
C LEU A 84 -0.21 -5.22 -13.54
N LEU A 85 -1.17 -6.07 -13.19
CA LEU A 85 -1.08 -7.52 -13.31
C LEU A 85 -2.17 -8.07 -14.23
N SER A 86 -1.78 -8.99 -15.11
CA SER A 86 -2.70 -9.77 -15.96
C SER A 86 -2.63 -11.25 -15.61
N PHE A 87 -3.67 -11.76 -14.96
CA PHE A 87 -3.79 -13.18 -14.62
C PHE A 87 -3.79 -14.11 -15.85
N GLU A 88 -4.48 -13.70 -16.92
CA GLU A 88 -4.61 -14.50 -18.14
C GLU A 88 -3.29 -14.61 -18.94
N ARG A 89 -2.42 -13.61 -18.78
CA ARG A 89 -1.06 -13.61 -19.34
C ARG A 89 -0.05 -14.22 -18.37
N ASN A 90 -0.36 -14.20 -17.08
CA ASN A 90 0.59 -14.42 -15.99
C ASN A 90 1.80 -13.50 -16.13
N ASP A 91 1.51 -12.20 -16.28
CA ASP A 91 2.49 -11.17 -16.65
C ASP A 91 2.19 -9.83 -15.99
N ASP A 92 3.24 -9.06 -15.76
CA ASP A 92 3.27 -7.78 -15.06
C ASP A 92 3.71 -6.65 -16.00
N ILE A 93 3.21 -5.45 -15.78
CA ILE A 93 3.74 -4.25 -16.45
C ILE A 93 3.75 -3.07 -15.48
N ARG A 94 4.82 -2.28 -15.54
CA ARG A 94 4.94 -1.03 -14.79
C ARG A 94 4.92 0.18 -15.71
N ILE A 95 4.05 1.12 -15.38
CA ILE A 95 3.93 2.41 -16.06
C ILE A 95 4.47 3.48 -15.11
N LYS A 96 5.42 4.27 -15.57
CA LYS A 96 6.02 5.36 -14.81
C LYS A 96 5.70 6.70 -15.47
N VAL A 97 5.27 7.65 -14.65
CA VAL A 97 4.93 8.99 -15.12
C VAL A 97 5.81 10.01 -14.38
N PRO A 98 6.68 10.74 -15.09
CA PRO A 98 7.50 11.78 -14.48
C PRO A 98 6.67 13.05 -14.32
N LEU A 99 6.74 13.66 -13.13
CA LEU A 99 6.04 14.88 -12.77
C LEU A 99 7.03 15.97 -12.38
N LYS A 100 6.64 17.23 -12.58
CA LYS A 100 7.43 18.42 -12.21
C LYS A 100 6.59 19.35 -11.34
N GLY A 101 7.26 20.09 -10.47
CA GLY A 101 6.66 21.06 -9.56
C GLY A 101 6.55 20.54 -8.12
N GLU A 102 6.20 21.45 -7.22
CA GLU A 102 6.17 21.20 -5.76
C GLU A 102 4.95 20.37 -5.30
N TYR A 103 3.81 20.56 -5.96
CA TYR A 103 2.57 19.83 -5.72
C TYR A 103 1.93 19.44 -7.06
N PRO A 104 2.53 18.48 -7.79
CA PRO A 104 2.03 18.10 -9.10
C PRO A 104 0.68 17.39 -9.00
N SER A 105 -0.02 17.29 -10.13
CA SER A 105 -1.27 16.53 -10.25
C SER A 105 -1.25 15.54 -11.41
N LEU A 106 -2.10 14.52 -11.34
CA LEU A 106 -2.41 13.56 -12.41
C LEU A 106 -3.92 13.37 -12.52
N PRO A 107 -4.47 12.96 -13.67
CA PRO A 107 -5.85 12.50 -13.73
C PRO A 107 -6.03 11.21 -12.91
N THR A 108 -7.16 11.08 -12.20
CA THR A 108 -7.52 9.84 -11.48
C THR A 108 -7.78 8.67 -12.44
N ILE A 109 -7.46 7.45 -11.99
CA ILE A 109 -7.80 6.19 -12.68
C ILE A 109 -8.84 5.36 -11.92
N THR A 110 -9.50 5.95 -10.91
CA THR A 110 -10.60 5.31 -10.15
C THR A 110 -11.75 4.79 -11.02
N LYS A 111 -12.00 5.45 -12.16
CA LYS A 111 -12.99 5.01 -13.17
C LYS A 111 -12.54 3.78 -13.97
N VAL A 112 -11.25 3.46 -13.97
CA VAL A 112 -10.66 2.31 -14.68
C VAL A 112 -10.48 1.13 -13.73
N TRP A 113 -9.95 1.38 -12.53
CA TRP A 113 -9.88 0.41 -11.43
C TRP A 113 -10.38 1.04 -10.13
N SER A 114 -11.39 0.42 -9.52
CA SER A 114 -11.98 0.90 -8.27
C SER A 114 -10.99 0.91 -7.11
N ASN A 115 -10.06 -0.04 -7.06
CA ASN A 115 -9.05 -0.11 -6.00
C ASN A 115 -8.00 1.01 -6.09
N ALA A 116 -7.97 1.80 -7.17
CA ALA A 116 -7.11 2.98 -7.25
C ALA A 116 -7.47 4.05 -6.21
N ASP A 117 -8.70 4.06 -5.67
CA ASP A 117 -9.15 5.04 -4.67
C ASP A 117 -8.19 5.11 -3.47
N TRP A 118 -7.84 3.96 -2.89
CA TRP A 118 -6.95 3.94 -1.72
C TRP A 118 -5.52 4.30 -2.07
N TYR A 119 -4.99 3.79 -3.18
CA TYR A 119 -3.61 4.09 -3.58
C TYR A 119 -3.42 5.55 -3.96
N GLU A 120 -4.37 6.16 -4.67
CA GLU A 120 -4.30 7.58 -5.03
C GLU A 120 -4.38 8.47 -3.78
N ARG A 121 -5.22 8.10 -2.80
CA ARG A 121 -5.25 8.75 -1.48
C ARG A 121 -3.96 8.56 -0.69
N GLU A 122 -3.36 7.38 -0.72
CA GLU A 122 -2.07 7.11 -0.07
C GLU A 122 -0.96 7.95 -0.71
N VAL A 123 -0.87 8.00 -2.03
CA VAL A 123 0.13 8.83 -2.73
C VAL A 123 -0.10 10.32 -2.45
N TYR A 124 -1.35 10.76 -2.38
CA TYR A 124 -1.67 12.12 -1.94
C TYR A 124 -1.22 12.38 -0.50
N ASP A 125 -1.51 11.47 0.43
CA ASP A 125 -1.17 11.60 1.84
C ASP A 125 0.35 11.64 2.05
N MET A 126 1.06 10.69 1.42
CA MET A 126 2.48 10.46 1.60
C MET A 126 3.38 11.39 0.79
N PHE A 127 2.96 11.81 -0.41
CA PHE A 127 3.77 12.61 -1.34
C PHE A 127 3.12 13.93 -1.77
N GLY A 128 1.85 14.19 -1.46
CA GLY A 128 1.17 15.45 -1.84
C GLY A 128 0.90 15.60 -3.33
N ILE A 129 0.90 14.49 -4.08
CA ILE A 129 0.54 14.47 -5.50
C ILE A 129 -0.99 14.39 -5.58
N LYS A 130 -1.60 15.32 -6.31
CA LYS A 130 -3.07 15.38 -6.44
C LYS A 130 -3.58 14.51 -7.58
N PHE A 131 -4.78 13.96 -7.43
CA PHE A 131 -5.48 13.21 -8.47
C PHE A 131 -6.77 13.94 -8.90
N ASP A 132 -6.73 14.54 -10.08
CA ASP A 132 -7.79 15.36 -10.65
C ASP A 132 -8.99 14.47 -11.00
N GLY A 133 -10.16 14.79 -10.45
CA GLY A 133 -11.41 14.04 -10.65
C GLY A 133 -11.61 12.86 -9.70
N HIS A 134 -10.72 12.63 -8.73
CA HIS A 134 -10.86 11.59 -7.70
C HIS A 134 -12.11 11.85 -6.83
N PRO A 135 -12.95 10.83 -6.54
CA PRO A 135 -14.23 11.02 -5.83
C PRO A 135 -14.06 11.55 -4.40
N HIS A 136 -13.07 11.05 -3.65
CA HIS A 136 -12.84 11.45 -2.27
C HIS A 136 -11.34 11.53 -1.90
N LEU A 137 -10.63 12.52 -2.48
CA LEU A 137 -9.18 12.65 -2.26
C LEU A 137 -8.89 13.32 -0.90
N LYS A 138 -8.79 12.50 0.14
CA LYS A 138 -8.37 12.90 1.50
C LYS A 138 -7.31 11.93 2.02
N ARG A 139 -6.57 12.35 3.07
CA ARG A 139 -5.60 11.49 3.77
C ARG A 139 -6.24 10.16 4.17
N ILE A 140 -5.43 9.10 4.19
CA ILE A 140 -5.90 7.72 4.46
C ILE A 140 -5.06 7.03 5.53
N LEU A 141 -3.79 7.43 5.71
CA LEU A 141 -2.89 6.87 6.71
C LEU A 141 -2.61 7.86 7.84
N MET A 142 -2.39 9.13 7.51
CA MET A 142 -2.08 10.16 8.51
C MET A 142 -3.36 10.82 9.05
N PRO A 143 -3.33 11.35 10.28
CA PRO A 143 -4.40 12.18 10.79
C PRO A 143 -4.76 13.30 9.81
N LEU A 144 -6.04 13.66 9.72
CA LEU A 144 -6.51 14.73 8.81
C LEU A 144 -5.85 16.08 9.08
N THR A 145 -5.44 16.31 10.33
CA THR A 145 -4.72 17.49 10.82
C THR A 145 -3.22 17.47 10.52
N TRP A 146 -2.68 16.36 10.02
CA TRP A 146 -1.25 16.20 9.79
C TRP A 146 -0.71 17.24 8.81
N GLU A 147 0.42 17.84 9.15
CA GLU A 147 1.09 18.86 8.34
C GLU A 147 2.27 18.24 7.58
N GLY A 148 2.29 18.43 6.27
CA GLY A 148 3.31 17.86 5.38
C GLY A 148 3.01 16.45 4.87
N HIS A 149 4.01 15.83 4.25
CA HIS A 149 3.89 14.58 3.49
C HIS A 149 5.06 13.65 3.84
N PRO A 150 4.83 12.58 4.64
CA PRO A 150 5.89 11.81 5.28
C PRO A 150 6.97 11.22 4.36
N LEU A 151 6.61 10.83 3.12
CA LEU A 151 7.54 10.20 2.18
C LEU A 151 8.28 11.20 1.27
N ARG A 152 8.05 12.51 1.44
CA ARG A 152 8.89 13.53 0.80
C ARG A 152 10.29 13.60 1.43
N LYS A 153 11.30 13.99 0.65
CA LYS A 153 12.71 14.02 1.10
C LYS A 153 12.99 15.05 2.20
N GLU A 154 12.31 16.19 2.14
CA GLU A 154 12.38 17.27 3.13
C GLU A 154 11.65 16.95 4.43
N HIS A 155 10.73 15.97 4.44
CA HIS A 155 9.99 15.64 5.66
C HIS A 155 10.92 14.95 6.67
N PRO A 156 10.90 15.38 7.95
CA PRO A 156 11.68 14.74 9.01
C PRO A 156 11.38 13.25 9.11
N ALA A 157 12.39 12.43 9.34
CA ALA A 157 12.17 10.99 9.53
C ALA A 157 12.17 10.58 11.00
N ARG A 158 12.87 11.33 11.87
CA ARG A 158 12.91 11.04 13.30
C ARG A 158 12.08 12.04 14.08
N ALA A 159 11.41 11.57 15.13
CA ALA A 159 10.77 12.45 16.09
C ALA A 159 11.76 13.45 16.72
N THR A 160 13.04 13.08 16.86
CA THR A 160 14.11 13.95 17.36
C THR A 160 14.48 15.10 16.43
N GLU A 161 14.06 15.06 15.16
CA GLU A 161 14.22 16.17 14.21
C GLU A 161 13.06 17.17 14.32
N MET A 162 12.01 16.80 15.04
CA MET A 162 10.90 17.67 15.38
C MET A 162 11.09 18.23 16.78
N GLY A 163 10.41 19.35 17.06
CA GLY A 163 10.33 19.87 18.43
C GLY A 163 9.69 18.86 19.38
N PRO A 164 9.86 19.02 20.71
CA PRO A 164 9.19 18.16 21.69
C PRO A 164 7.69 18.14 21.42
N PHE A 165 7.08 16.95 21.46
CA PHE A 165 5.64 16.82 21.25
C PHE A 165 4.90 17.59 22.34
N GLN A 166 4.02 18.47 21.90
CA GLN A 166 3.11 19.20 22.76
C GLN A 166 1.68 18.99 22.25
N LEU A 167 0.76 18.86 23.20
CA LEU A 167 -0.67 18.81 22.95
C LEU A 167 -1.37 19.94 23.75
N PRO A 168 -1.22 21.20 23.31
CA PRO A 168 -2.03 22.29 23.87
C PRO A 168 -3.52 22.00 23.66
N LYS A 169 -4.38 22.57 24.52
CA LYS A 169 -5.84 22.38 24.45
C LYS A 169 -6.42 22.65 23.06
N GLU A 170 -5.99 23.72 22.40
CA GLU A 170 -6.44 24.05 21.04
C GLU A 170 -6.10 22.95 20.02
N LYS A 171 -4.92 22.34 20.15
CA LYS A 171 -4.51 21.22 19.29
C LYS A 171 -5.34 19.98 19.63
N GLU A 172 -5.51 19.67 20.91
CA GLU A 172 -6.36 18.56 21.37
C GLU A 172 -7.80 18.68 20.84
N GLU A 173 -8.40 19.88 20.95
CA GLU A 173 -9.74 20.16 20.43
C GLU A 173 -9.80 19.98 18.91
N ARG A 174 -8.80 20.46 18.16
CA ARG A 174 -8.71 20.27 16.71
C ARG A 174 -8.60 18.79 16.32
N GLU A 175 -7.78 18.01 17.02
CA GLU A 175 -7.66 16.56 16.81
C GLU A 175 -8.98 15.84 17.10
N ASN A 176 -9.62 16.15 18.23
CA ASN A 176 -10.91 15.58 18.61
C ASN A 176 -12.02 15.93 17.60
N GLN A 177 -12.04 17.16 17.09
CA GLN A 177 -12.95 17.58 16.03
C GLN A 177 -12.69 16.80 14.74
N ALA A 178 -11.43 16.60 14.36
CA ALA A 178 -11.07 15.82 13.16
C ALA A 178 -11.47 14.34 13.24
N LEU A 179 -11.64 13.79 14.45
CA LEU A 179 -12.15 12.43 14.65
C LEU A 179 -13.67 12.32 14.45
N HIS A 180 -14.40 13.44 14.38
CA HIS A 180 -15.84 13.41 14.10
C HIS A 180 -16.07 12.94 12.67
N PHE A 181 -16.84 11.87 12.54
CA PHE A 181 -17.20 11.31 11.26
C PHE A 181 -18.43 12.01 10.71
N ASN A 182 -18.38 12.50 9.47
CA ASN A 182 -19.52 13.05 8.75
C ASN A 182 -20.00 12.05 7.68
N PRO A 183 -21.14 11.35 7.89
CA PRO A 183 -21.65 10.34 6.95
C PRO A 183 -21.90 10.87 5.54
N GLU A 184 -22.34 12.12 5.41
CA GLU A 184 -22.68 12.71 4.11
C GLU A 184 -21.47 12.80 3.18
N GLU A 185 -20.26 13.01 3.72
CA GLU A 185 -19.02 13.04 2.94
C GLU A 185 -18.69 11.70 2.30
N TRP A 186 -19.19 10.61 2.89
CA TRP A 186 -18.98 9.24 2.42
C TRP A 186 -20.16 8.72 1.59
N GLY A 187 -21.11 9.61 1.24
CA GLY A 187 -22.30 9.23 0.48
C GLY A 187 -23.30 8.39 1.26
N MET A 188 -23.13 8.26 2.57
CA MET A 188 -24.08 7.56 3.44
C MET A 188 -25.32 8.43 3.62
N LYS A 189 -26.40 8.08 2.92
CA LYS A 189 -27.69 8.79 2.96
C LYS A 189 -28.71 8.01 3.75
N ARG A 190 -29.66 8.73 4.36
CA ARG A 190 -30.89 8.14 4.93
C ARG A 190 -31.88 7.93 3.78
N GLU A 191 -32.34 6.70 3.57
CA GLU A 191 -33.19 6.35 2.42
C GLU A 191 -34.71 6.38 2.71
N SER A 192 -35.15 6.35 3.97
CA SER A 192 -36.56 6.41 4.37
C SER A 192 -36.77 7.09 5.73
N GLU A 193 -37.97 7.64 5.98
CA GLU A 193 -38.37 8.24 7.27
C GLU A 193 -38.74 7.18 8.33
N ASP A 194 -39.06 5.94 7.91
CA ASP A 194 -39.62 4.88 8.76
C ASP A 194 -38.59 3.78 9.15
N SER A 195 -37.35 3.87 8.68
CA SER A 195 -36.27 2.91 8.99
C SER A 195 -35.38 3.42 10.14
N ASP A 196 -35.13 2.55 11.11
CA ASP A 196 -34.24 2.79 12.26
C ASP A 196 -32.77 2.78 11.84
N PHE A 197 -32.35 3.80 11.07
CA PHE A 197 -30.95 3.94 10.68
C PHE A 197 -30.07 4.32 11.87
N MET A 198 -29.01 3.56 12.08
CA MET A 198 -28.00 3.85 13.10
C MET A 198 -26.61 3.96 12.47
N PHE A 199 -25.85 4.97 12.89
CA PHE A 199 -24.42 5.05 12.63
C PHE A 199 -23.66 4.53 13.85
N LEU A 200 -22.85 3.49 13.66
CA LEU A 200 -22.07 2.88 14.73
C LEU A 200 -20.57 3.02 14.45
N ASN A 201 -19.84 3.61 15.39
CA ASN A 201 -18.39 3.69 15.36
C ASN A 201 -17.80 2.53 16.19
N ILE A 202 -17.19 1.56 15.52
CA ILE A 202 -16.51 0.43 16.16
C ILE A 202 -15.01 0.70 16.14
N GLY A 203 -14.39 0.82 17.31
CA GLY A 203 -12.96 1.07 17.46
C GLY A 203 -12.61 2.56 17.66
N PRO A 204 -11.31 2.92 17.65
CA PRO A 204 -10.16 2.04 17.42
C PRO A 204 -9.76 1.16 18.62
N GLN A 205 -10.43 1.31 19.78
CA GLN A 205 -10.12 0.60 21.04
C GLN A 205 -11.10 -0.55 21.35
N HIS A 206 -11.89 -0.99 20.38
CA HIS A 206 -12.93 -1.98 20.64
C HIS A 206 -12.30 -3.37 20.86
N PRO A 207 -12.65 -4.12 21.91
CA PRO A 207 -12.03 -5.43 22.18
C PRO A 207 -12.19 -6.46 21.05
N GLY A 208 -13.26 -6.35 20.27
CA GLY A 208 -13.51 -7.20 19.10
C GLY A 208 -12.75 -6.82 17.84
N THR A 209 -11.99 -5.71 17.85
CA THR A 209 -11.08 -5.37 16.75
C THR A 209 -9.68 -5.79 17.17
N HIS A 210 -9.23 -6.98 16.75
CA HIS A 210 -7.85 -7.43 16.99
C HIS A 210 -6.87 -6.41 16.41
N GLY A 211 -6.18 -5.67 17.27
CA GLY A 211 -5.30 -4.56 16.88
C GLY A 211 -6.00 -3.21 16.92
N VAL A 212 -5.60 -2.30 16.04
CA VAL A 212 -6.10 -0.92 16.01
C VAL A 212 -6.81 -0.69 14.69
N LEU A 213 -8.13 -0.84 14.70
CA LEU A 213 -8.98 -0.70 13.54
C LEU A 213 -10.24 0.08 13.93
N ARG A 214 -10.59 1.08 13.13
CA ARG A 214 -11.85 1.81 13.28
C ARG A 214 -12.74 1.55 12.08
N LEU A 215 -13.96 1.09 12.33
CA LEU A 215 -14.99 0.87 11.32
C LEU A 215 -16.18 1.76 11.62
N VAL A 216 -16.57 2.60 10.67
CA VAL A 216 -17.82 3.35 10.77
C VAL A 216 -18.88 2.67 9.93
N LEU A 217 -19.92 2.18 10.60
CA LEU A 217 -21.00 1.40 10.01
C LEU A 217 -22.26 2.24 9.87
N GLN A 218 -22.94 2.07 8.75
CA GLN A 218 -24.34 2.44 8.58
C GLN A 218 -25.18 1.17 8.66
N LEU A 219 -26.11 1.13 9.61
CA LEU A 219 -26.96 -0.02 9.89
C LEU A 219 -28.43 0.32 9.62
N ASP A 220 -29.18 -0.66 9.11
CA ASP A 220 -30.65 -0.70 9.14
C ASP A 220 -31.08 -1.91 9.97
N GLY A 221 -31.46 -1.68 11.22
CA GLY A 221 -31.63 -2.75 12.21
C GLY A 221 -30.35 -3.59 12.37
N GLU A 222 -30.40 -4.84 11.91
CA GLU A 222 -29.29 -5.80 11.96
C GLU A 222 -28.48 -5.87 10.64
N GLU A 223 -28.93 -5.21 9.57
CA GLU A 223 -28.27 -5.23 8.27
C GLU A 223 -27.22 -4.12 8.14
N ILE A 224 -26.02 -4.47 7.65
CA ILE A 224 -24.96 -3.51 7.35
C ILE A 224 -25.17 -2.99 5.92
N LEU A 225 -25.48 -1.70 5.78
CA LEU A 225 -25.63 -1.05 4.48
C LEU A 225 -24.30 -0.56 3.93
N ASN A 226 -23.50 0.10 4.77
CA ASN A 226 -22.21 0.66 4.40
C ASN A 226 -21.20 0.50 5.53
N VAL A 227 -19.93 0.34 5.15
CA VAL A 227 -18.79 0.32 6.05
C VAL A 227 -17.68 1.21 5.51
N VAL A 228 -17.19 2.12 6.35
CA VAL A 228 -16.00 2.91 6.08
C VAL A 228 -14.90 2.48 7.05
N PRO A 229 -13.87 1.77 6.57
CA PRO A 229 -12.70 1.48 7.36
C PRO A 229 -11.80 2.72 7.43
N ASP A 230 -11.59 3.21 8.65
CA ASP A 230 -10.63 4.26 8.98
C ASP A 230 -9.34 3.57 9.46
N ILE A 231 -8.27 3.70 8.68
CA ILE A 231 -7.01 2.97 8.83
C ILE A 231 -5.86 3.93 9.11
N GLY A 232 -4.63 3.41 9.23
CA GLY A 232 -3.43 4.24 9.43
C GLY A 232 -3.01 4.44 10.89
N PHE A 233 -3.83 4.02 11.86
CA PHE A 233 -3.49 4.10 13.29
C PHE A 233 -2.20 3.34 13.67
N HIS A 234 -1.81 2.33 12.88
CA HIS A 234 -0.56 1.59 13.04
C HIS A 234 0.51 1.93 11.99
N HIS A 235 0.32 3.03 11.24
CA HIS A 235 1.32 3.50 10.28
C HIS A 235 2.57 3.99 11.02
N ARG A 236 3.72 3.38 10.71
CA ARG A 236 5.00 3.65 11.38
C ARG A 236 6.07 4.25 10.47
N GLY A 237 5.71 4.64 9.25
CA GLY A 237 6.65 5.20 8.28
C GLY A 237 7.82 4.26 7.95
N ALA A 238 7.57 2.95 7.83
CA ALA A 238 8.62 1.96 7.62
C ALA A 238 9.43 2.23 6.34
N GLU A 239 8.77 2.62 5.26
CA GLU A 239 9.42 3.02 4.00
C GLU A 239 10.35 4.22 4.19
N LYS A 240 9.90 5.23 4.94
CA LYS A 240 10.72 6.40 5.28
C LYS A 240 11.95 6.01 6.10
N MET A 241 11.82 5.03 7.00
CA MET A 241 12.97 4.48 7.73
C MET A 241 13.94 3.77 6.78
N GLY A 242 13.42 3.03 5.80
CA GLY A 242 14.21 2.36 4.77
C GLY A 242 15.15 3.29 4.00
N GLU A 243 14.75 4.54 3.75
CA GLU A 243 15.58 5.53 3.04
C GLU A 243 16.89 5.88 3.76
N ARG A 244 16.93 5.69 5.09
CA ARG A 244 18.05 6.08 5.95
C ARG A 244 18.83 4.90 6.52
N GLN A 245 18.30 3.70 6.35
CA GLN A 245 19.01 2.49 6.72
C GLN A 245 19.91 2.04 5.56
N SER A 246 21.00 1.37 5.90
CA SER A 246 21.67 0.54 4.91
C SER A 246 20.77 -0.64 4.57
N TRP A 247 20.96 -1.23 3.39
CA TRP A 247 20.17 -2.39 2.97
C TRP A 247 20.20 -3.54 3.99
N HIS A 248 21.30 -3.69 4.74
CA HIS A 248 21.44 -4.70 5.78
C HIS A 248 20.72 -4.31 7.09
N THR A 249 20.87 -3.06 7.53
CA THR A 249 20.27 -2.59 8.79
C THR A 249 18.75 -2.40 8.72
N TYR A 250 18.17 -2.46 7.52
CA TYR A 250 16.72 -2.42 7.33
C TYR A 250 16.03 -3.78 7.55
N ILE A 251 16.76 -4.91 7.53
CA ILE A 251 16.17 -6.26 7.68
C ILE A 251 15.27 -6.38 8.93
N PRO A 252 15.66 -5.90 10.13
CA PRO A 252 14.79 -5.99 11.30
C PRO A 252 13.49 -5.16 11.22
N TYR A 253 13.38 -4.22 10.28
CA TYR A 253 12.13 -3.51 10.01
C TYR A 253 11.18 -4.35 9.17
N THR A 254 11.69 -5.14 8.22
CA THR A 254 10.85 -6.02 7.39
C THR A 254 10.18 -7.11 8.22
N ASP A 255 10.85 -7.59 9.27
CA ASP A 255 10.28 -8.49 10.28
C ASP A 255 9.03 -7.95 10.99
N ARG A 256 8.86 -6.62 11.03
CA ARG A 256 7.81 -5.95 11.79
C ARG A 256 6.65 -5.47 10.93
N ILE A 257 6.72 -5.64 9.61
CA ILE A 257 5.63 -5.27 8.70
C ILE A 257 4.44 -6.20 8.92
N ASP A 258 4.66 -7.50 8.73
CA ASP A 258 3.83 -8.56 9.30
C ASP A 258 4.54 -9.12 10.53
N TYR A 259 4.02 -8.80 11.71
CA TYR A 259 4.60 -9.19 13.00
C TYR A 259 4.37 -10.67 13.35
N LEU A 260 3.57 -11.41 12.57
CA LEU A 260 3.36 -12.85 12.73
C LEU A 260 4.28 -13.67 11.83
N ALA A 261 4.61 -13.17 10.64
CA ALA A 261 5.39 -13.87 9.62
C ALA A 261 6.64 -13.09 9.15
N GLY A 262 7.38 -12.48 10.09
CA GLY A 262 8.53 -11.61 9.79
C GLY A 262 9.56 -12.20 8.82
N VAL A 263 9.88 -13.49 8.95
CA VAL A 263 10.83 -14.19 8.07
C VAL A 263 10.38 -14.20 6.61
N MET A 264 9.07 -14.26 6.33
CA MET A 264 8.56 -14.20 4.96
C MET A 264 8.81 -12.82 4.33
N ASN A 265 8.61 -11.76 5.10
CA ASN A 265 8.91 -10.40 4.65
C ASN A 265 10.40 -10.20 4.42
N ASN A 266 11.24 -10.72 5.33
CA ASN A 266 12.69 -10.70 5.15
C ASN A 266 13.08 -11.42 3.86
N LEU A 267 12.48 -12.58 3.56
CA LEU A 267 12.76 -13.30 2.33
C LEU A 267 12.39 -12.47 1.10
N ALA A 268 11.19 -11.87 1.06
CA ALA A 268 10.77 -11.03 -0.05
C ALA A 268 11.73 -9.85 -0.28
N TYR A 269 12.13 -9.17 0.79
CA TYR A 269 13.11 -8.08 0.73
C TYR A 269 14.49 -8.55 0.27
N LEU A 270 15.01 -9.64 0.83
CA LEU A 270 16.32 -10.18 0.49
C LEU A 270 16.37 -10.69 -0.94
N LEU A 271 15.31 -11.32 -1.45
CA LEU A 271 15.23 -11.73 -2.86
C LEU A 271 15.39 -10.54 -3.81
N ALA A 272 14.77 -9.40 -3.50
CA ALA A 272 14.94 -8.18 -4.28
C ALA A 272 16.38 -7.65 -4.22
N VAL A 273 16.97 -7.57 -3.02
CA VAL A 273 18.36 -7.11 -2.84
C VAL A 273 19.36 -8.04 -3.53
N GLU A 274 19.19 -9.35 -3.41
CA GLU A 274 20.06 -10.36 -4.01
C GLU A 274 19.98 -10.32 -5.53
N LYS A 275 18.78 -10.16 -6.10
CA LYS A 275 18.58 -9.97 -7.55
C LYS A 275 19.28 -8.70 -8.06
N LEU A 276 19.13 -7.59 -7.34
CA LEU A 276 19.79 -6.31 -7.68
C LEU A 276 21.31 -6.39 -7.59
N ALA A 277 21.85 -7.14 -6.63
CA ALA A 277 23.27 -7.29 -6.40
C ALA A 277 23.93 -8.44 -7.20
N GLY A 278 23.13 -9.25 -7.90
CA GLY A 278 23.62 -10.44 -8.63
C GLY A 278 24.20 -11.52 -7.70
N ILE A 279 23.71 -11.61 -6.47
CA ILE A 279 24.22 -12.54 -5.45
C ILE A 279 23.57 -13.92 -5.65
N LYS A 280 24.40 -14.95 -5.78
CA LYS A 280 23.94 -16.35 -5.81
C LYS A 280 24.03 -16.97 -4.42
N ILE A 281 22.89 -17.38 -3.88
CA ILE A 281 22.80 -17.98 -2.54
C ILE A 281 23.10 -19.49 -2.60
N PRO A 282 23.91 -20.06 -1.69
CA PRO A 282 24.16 -21.49 -1.63
C PRO A 282 22.88 -22.31 -1.42
N GLU A 283 22.79 -23.49 -2.03
CA GLU A 283 21.62 -24.37 -1.97
C GLU A 283 21.16 -24.66 -0.54
N ARG A 284 22.10 -24.96 0.37
CA ARG A 284 21.80 -25.17 1.79
C ARG A 284 21.07 -23.97 2.43
N ALA A 285 21.49 -22.75 2.11
CA ALA A 285 20.85 -21.55 2.66
C ALA A 285 19.45 -21.33 2.05
N GLN A 286 19.24 -21.68 0.78
CA GLN A 286 17.90 -21.65 0.17
C GLN A 286 16.95 -22.61 0.88
N VAL A 287 17.39 -23.84 1.15
CA VAL A 287 16.57 -24.84 1.87
C VAL A 287 16.21 -24.36 3.27
N ILE A 288 17.19 -23.82 4.02
CA ILE A 288 16.94 -23.28 5.37
C ILE A 288 15.93 -22.13 5.33
N ARG A 289 16.03 -21.22 4.35
CA ARG A 289 15.07 -20.11 4.20
C ARG A 289 13.64 -20.61 3.98
N ILE A 290 13.47 -21.61 3.12
CA ILE A 290 12.15 -22.20 2.86
C ILE A 290 11.62 -22.90 4.11
N MET A 291 12.45 -23.71 4.78
CA MET A 291 12.05 -24.36 6.03
C MET A 291 11.59 -23.35 7.09
N LEU A 292 12.36 -22.26 7.29
CA LEU A 292 11.98 -21.20 8.24
C LEU A 292 10.70 -20.50 7.81
N CYS A 293 10.52 -20.19 6.51
CA CYS A 293 9.28 -19.60 6.01
C CYS A 293 8.08 -20.50 6.27
N GLU A 294 8.19 -21.81 6.07
CA GLU A 294 7.10 -22.75 6.33
C GLU A 294 6.80 -22.91 7.83
N LEU A 295 7.81 -22.85 8.71
CA LEU A 295 7.58 -22.79 10.16
C LEU A 295 6.82 -21.52 10.56
N PHE A 296 7.21 -20.36 10.03
CA PHE A 296 6.48 -19.11 10.27
C PHE A 296 5.09 -19.11 9.61
N ARG A 297 4.88 -19.82 8.50
CA ARG A 297 3.56 -20.02 7.88
C ARG A 297 2.63 -20.73 8.85
N LEU A 298 3.09 -21.85 9.42
CA LEU A 298 2.34 -22.60 10.42
C LEU A 298 2.07 -21.75 11.66
N SER A 299 3.08 -21.08 12.20
CA SER A 299 2.95 -20.17 13.35
C SER A 299 1.90 -19.08 13.11
N SER A 300 1.91 -18.46 11.93
CA SER A 300 0.94 -17.43 11.55
C SER A 300 -0.48 -17.98 11.43
N HIS A 301 -0.67 -19.15 10.81
CA HIS A 301 -1.98 -19.78 10.69
C HIS A 301 -2.55 -20.26 12.02
N LEU A 302 -1.70 -20.72 12.95
CA LEU A 302 -2.12 -21.08 14.30
C LEU A 302 -2.68 -19.88 15.06
N VAL A 303 -2.05 -18.70 14.95
CA VAL A 303 -2.60 -17.46 15.51
C VAL A 303 -3.92 -17.13 14.85
N TRP A 304 -3.96 -17.05 13.52
CA TRP A 304 -5.17 -16.70 12.77
C TRP A 304 -6.37 -17.59 13.15
N TYR A 305 -6.18 -18.92 13.14
CA TYR A 305 -7.26 -19.85 13.46
C TYR A 305 -7.66 -19.77 14.94
N GLY A 306 -6.69 -19.65 15.85
CA GLY A 306 -6.93 -19.53 17.28
C GLY A 306 -7.75 -18.29 17.62
N THR A 307 -7.36 -17.12 17.10
CA THR A 307 -8.07 -15.86 17.35
C THR A 307 -9.41 -15.82 16.63
N PHE A 308 -9.50 -16.33 15.39
CA PHE A 308 -10.77 -16.41 14.68
C PHE A 308 -11.79 -17.27 15.41
N ALA A 309 -11.39 -18.44 15.92
CA ALA A 309 -12.25 -19.30 16.72
C ALA A 309 -12.74 -18.58 18.00
N GLN A 310 -11.85 -17.83 18.65
CA GLN A 310 -12.20 -17.02 19.81
C GLN A 310 -13.24 -15.95 19.47
N ASP A 311 -13.14 -15.29 18.31
CA ASP A 311 -14.07 -14.24 17.88
C ASP A 311 -15.48 -14.74 17.61
N ILE A 312 -15.63 -15.97 17.14
CA ILE A 312 -16.94 -16.62 16.97
C ILE A 312 -17.44 -17.27 18.28
N GLY A 313 -16.74 -17.06 19.40
CA GLY A 313 -17.14 -17.49 20.74
C GLY A 313 -16.51 -18.80 21.26
N GLN A 314 -15.61 -19.44 20.49
CA GLN A 314 -14.93 -20.66 20.90
C GLN A 314 -13.61 -20.36 21.62
N LEU A 315 -13.62 -20.40 22.95
CA LEU A 315 -12.44 -20.04 23.76
C LEU A 315 -11.38 -21.15 23.87
N SER A 316 -11.71 -22.42 23.63
CA SER A 316 -10.74 -23.51 23.82
C SER A 316 -9.65 -23.60 22.74
N PRO A 317 -9.96 -23.44 21.42
CA PRO A 317 -8.96 -23.61 20.36
C PRO A 317 -7.73 -22.71 20.49
N VAL A 318 -7.89 -21.45 20.93
CA VAL A 318 -6.76 -20.52 21.06
C VAL A 318 -5.66 -21.07 21.97
N PHE A 319 -6.00 -21.74 23.07
CA PHE A 319 -5.02 -22.32 23.99
C PHE A 319 -4.24 -23.47 23.36
N TYR A 320 -4.90 -24.33 22.57
CA TYR A 320 -4.23 -25.42 21.86
C TYR A 320 -3.33 -24.89 20.75
N MET A 321 -3.82 -23.95 19.94
CA MET A 321 -3.04 -23.35 18.86
C MET A 321 -1.82 -22.61 19.38
N PHE A 322 -1.92 -21.89 20.52
CA PHE A 322 -0.79 -21.21 21.14
C PHE A 322 0.22 -22.19 21.76
N SER A 323 -0.23 -23.32 22.31
CA SER A 323 0.68 -24.36 22.80
C SER A 323 1.48 -25.00 21.66
N ASP A 324 0.86 -25.28 20.51
CA ASP A 324 1.57 -25.80 19.35
C ASP A 324 2.47 -24.73 18.70
N ARG A 325 2.03 -23.48 18.70
CA ARG A 325 2.84 -22.34 18.25
C ARG A 325 4.11 -22.19 19.08
N GLU A 326 4.04 -22.38 20.40
CA GLU A 326 5.22 -22.33 21.27
C GLU A 326 6.26 -23.39 20.88
N LYS A 327 5.83 -24.61 20.55
CA LYS A 327 6.74 -25.66 20.05
C LYS A 327 7.43 -25.26 18.74
N VAL A 328 6.74 -24.50 17.88
CA VAL A 328 7.36 -23.95 16.66
C VAL A 328 8.45 -22.94 17.03
N PHE A 329 8.23 -22.07 18.03
CA PHE A 329 9.24 -21.13 18.52
C PHE A 329 10.42 -21.81 19.23
N GLU A 330 10.22 -22.95 19.89
CA GLU A 330 11.33 -23.74 20.45
C GLU A 330 12.32 -24.25 19.38
N ILE A 331 11.85 -24.42 18.14
CA ILE A 331 12.68 -24.86 17.00
C ILE A 331 13.45 -23.69 16.37
N ILE A 332 12.87 -22.48 16.37
CA ILE A 332 13.38 -21.27 15.69
C ILE A 332 14.53 -20.64 16.47
#